data_AF-A0A2N3BEV3-F1
#
_entry.id   AF-A0A2N3BEV3-F1
#
_cell.length_a   1.000
_cell.length_b   1.000
_cell.length_c   1.000
_cell.angle_alpha   90.00
_cell.angle_beta   90.00
_cell.angle_gamma   90.00
#
_symmetry.space_group_name_H-M   'P 1'
#
loop_
_entity.id
_entity.type
_entity.pdbx_description
1 polymer ?
#
loop_
_entity_poly.entity_id
_entity_poly.type
_entity_poly.pdbx_seq_one_letter_code
_entity_poly.pdbx_strand_id
1 'polypeptide(L)'
;MSKTHEPRNAPLPGSGTQDLLIVQGDLPRLAWVIGARLTACQFTGSGIIVQRDPALEATLAAMGADLAPLNAVFSPDTDTTAPDAKHRLGRRHVQFHVARMHADDGAEDDASDAESGPPAANA
;
A
#
# COMPACT_ATOMS: atom_id res chain seq x y z
N MET A 1 17.39 2.77 32.54
CA MET A 1 16.02 2.27 32.26
C MET A 1 16.06 1.40 31.02
N SER A 2 16.23 0.09 31.18
CA SER A 2 16.25 -0.84 30.04
C SER A 2 14.82 -1.16 29.64
N LYS A 3 14.37 -0.68 28.49
CA LYS A 3 13.11 -1.15 27.88
C LYS A 3 13.33 -2.61 27.46
N THR A 4 12.82 -3.54 28.25
CA THR A 4 12.62 -4.93 27.83
C THR A 4 11.76 -4.93 26.57
N HIS A 5 12.36 -5.23 25.43
CA HIS A 5 11.65 -5.43 24.18
C HIS A 5 10.98 -6.80 24.25
N GLU A 6 9.78 -6.84 24.83
CA GLU A 6 8.91 -8.02 24.80
C GLU A 6 8.75 -8.49 23.34
N PRO A 7 8.91 -9.79 23.04
CA PRO A 7 8.65 -10.28 21.69
C PRO A 7 7.18 -10.01 21.38
N ARG A 8 6.94 -9.09 20.44
CA ARG A 8 5.61 -8.72 19.93
C ARG A 8 4.82 -9.93 19.35
N ASN A 9 5.44 -11.10 19.28
CA ASN A 9 4.93 -12.32 18.70
C ASN A 9 4.66 -13.42 19.75
N ALA A 10 4.25 -13.04 20.97
CA ALA A 10 3.77 -14.00 21.95
C ALA A 10 2.39 -14.53 21.49
N PRO A 11 2.22 -15.86 21.34
CA PRO A 11 0.94 -16.42 20.90
C PRO A 11 -0.17 -16.10 21.91
N LEU A 12 -1.30 -15.58 21.43
CA LEU A 12 -2.49 -15.39 22.27
C LEU A 12 -2.97 -16.75 22.81
N PRO A 13 -3.33 -16.86 24.10
CA PRO A 13 -3.85 -18.10 24.67
C PRO A 13 -5.18 -18.46 24.00
N GLY A 14 -5.17 -19.51 23.16
CA GLY A 14 -6.34 -19.97 22.41
C GLY A 14 -6.10 -20.27 20.92
N SER A 15 -4.93 -19.97 20.37
CA SER A 15 -4.60 -20.34 18.99
C SER A 15 -4.21 -21.81 18.91
N GLY A 16 -5.15 -22.67 18.49
CA GLY A 16 -4.88 -24.09 18.22
C GLY A 16 -3.84 -24.26 17.11
N THR A 17 -3.25 -25.45 17.03
CA THR A 17 -2.29 -25.79 15.97
C THR A 17 -2.98 -25.72 14.60
N GLN A 18 -2.37 -25.01 13.66
CA GLN A 18 -2.89 -24.81 12.31
C GLN A 18 -2.02 -25.53 11.28
N ASP A 19 -2.61 -25.78 10.12
CA ASP A 19 -1.91 -26.36 8.98
C ASP A 19 -1.24 -25.24 8.16
N LEU A 20 0.07 -25.18 8.27
CA LEU A 20 0.91 -24.10 7.75
C LEU A 20 1.96 -24.65 6.79
N LEU A 21 2.62 -23.74 6.11
CA LEU A 21 3.73 -24.02 5.23
C LEU A 21 4.91 -23.14 5.61
N ILE A 22 6.08 -23.75 5.84
CA ILE A 22 7.34 -23.02 5.94
C ILE A 22 7.94 -22.90 4.54
N VAL A 23 8.30 -21.67 4.20
CA VAL A 23 8.85 -21.28 2.91
C VAL A 23 10.30 -20.85 3.12
N GLN A 24 11.22 -21.49 2.40
CA GLN A 24 12.65 -21.19 2.42
C GLN A 24 13.20 -20.99 1.00
N GLY A 25 14.40 -20.42 0.89
CA GLY A 25 15.05 -20.09 -0.38
C GLY A 25 15.39 -18.60 -0.50
N ASP A 26 15.14 -18.00 -1.66
CA ASP A 26 15.37 -16.57 -1.93
C ASP A 26 14.32 -15.67 -1.24
N LEU A 27 14.41 -15.58 0.10
CA LEU A 27 13.41 -14.94 0.95
C LEU A 27 12.98 -13.53 0.50
N PRO A 28 13.85 -12.62 0.02
CA PRO A 28 13.41 -11.30 -0.45
C PRO A 28 12.41 -11.38 -1.61
N ARG A 29 12.68 -12.25 -2.59
CA ARG A 29 11.81 -12.43 -3.75
C ARG A 29 10.51 -13.15 -3.38
N LEU A 30 10.60 -14.13 -2.49
CA LEU A 30 9.43 -14.86 -1.98
C LEU A 30 8.53 -13.93 -1.14
N ALA A 31 9.11 -13.13 -0.24
CA ALA A 31 8.39 -12.15 0.57
C ALA A 31 7.65 -11.11 -0.27
N TRP A 32 8.24 -10.68 -1.39
CA TRP A 32 7.58 -9.77 -2.33
C TRP A 32 6.28 -10.37 -2.88
N VAL A 33 6.32 -11.62 -3.35
CA VAL A 33 5.15 -12.30 -3.92
C VAL A 33 4.09 -12.60 -2.86
N ILE A 34 4.51 -13.02 -1.67
CA ILE A 34 3.62 -13.23 -0.51
C ILE A 34 2.91 -11.92 -0.14
N GLY A 35 3.66 -10.81 -0.06
CA GLY A 35 3.13 -9.48 0.22
C GLY A 35 2.16 -8.96 -0.85
N ALA A 36 2.43 -9.24 -2.13
CA ALA A 36 1.55 -8.85 -3.24
C ALA A 36 0.14 -9.48 -3.16
N ARG A 37 0.02 -10.63 -2.49
CA ARG A 37 -1.26 -11.34 -2.32
C ARG A 37 -1.97 -11.01 -1.02
N LEU A 38 -1.37 -10.14 -0.18
CA LEU A 38 -1.87 -9.82 1.16
C LEU A 38 -2.10 -11.08 2.01
N THR A 39 -1.22 -12.08 1.85
CA THR A 39 -1.29 -13.32 2.62
C THR A 39 -0.73 -13.08 4.02
N ALA A 40 -1.46 -13.49 5.04
CA ALA A 40 -0.96 -13.50 6.41
C ALA A 40 0.31 -14.35 6.48
N CYS A 41 1.40 -13.76 6.99
CA CYS A 41 2.69 -14.43 7.08
C CYS A 41 3.37 -14.10 8.41
N GLN A 42 4.17 -15.06 8.86
CA GLN A 42 5.01 -14.94 10.06
C GLN A 42 6.46 -15.12 9.63
N PHE A 43 7.30 -14.14 9.94
CA PHE A 43 8.73 -14.21 9.63
C PHE A 43 9.45 -14.97 10.75
N THR A 44 10.30 -15.90 10.34
CA THR A 44 11.25 -16.59 11.22
C THR A 44 12.66 -16.27 10.75
N GLY A 45 13.66 -16.48 11.61
CA GLY A 45 15.06 -16.20 11.24
C GLY A 45 15.57 -17.02 10.04
N SER A 46 14.89 -18.10 9.66
CA SER A 46 15.31 -19.02 8.59
C SER A 46 14.28 -19.21 7.46
N GLY A 47 13.14 -18.52 7.52
CA GLY A 47 12.05 -18.73 6.56
C GLY A 47 10.80 -17.92 6.85
N ILE A 48 9.79 -18.06 5.99
CA ILE A 48 8.49 -17.40 6.13
C ILE A 48 7.44 -18.49 6.32
N ILE A 49 6.64 -18.38 7.39
CA ILE A 49 5.51 -19.28 7.63
C ILE A 49 4.24 -18.62 7.08
N VAL A 50 3.49 -19.35 6.28
CA VAL A 50 2.20 -18.93 5.71
C VAL A 50 1.14 -20.00 5.95
N GLN A 51 -0.14 -19.61 5.90
CA GLN A 51 -1.23 -20.60 5.80
C GLN A 51 -1.14 -21.33 4.45
N ARG A 52 -1.52 -22.62 4.41
CA ARG A 52 -1.55 -23.35 3.14
C ARG A 52 -2.52 -22.70 2.15
N ASP A 53 -2.01 -22.48 0.95
CA ASP A 53 -2.75 -21.95 -0.20
C ASP A 53 -2.16 -22.60 -1.46
N PRO A 54 -2.90 -23.50 -2.15
CA PRO A 54 -2.41 -24.20 -3.32
C PRO A 54 -1.96 -23.27 -4.47
N ALA A 55 -2.59 -22.11 -4.62
CA ALA A 55 -2.23 -21.16 -5.68
C ALA A 55 -0.94 -20.40 -5.33
N LEU A 56 -0.75 -20.07 -4.05
CA LEU A 56 0.52 -19.52 -3.58
C LEU A 56 1.63 -20.56 -3.67
N GLU A 57 1.38 -21.79 -3.23
CA GLU A 57 2.32 -22.92 -3.29
C GLU A 57 2.83 -23.16 -4.71
N ALA A 58 1.94 -23.23 -5.70
CA ALA A 58 2.34 -23.39 -7.10
C ALA A 58 3.24 -22.25 -7.58
N THR A 59 2.95 -21.02 -7.16
CA THR A 59 3.74 -19.84 -7.53
C THR A 59 5.12 -19.85 -6.85
N LEU A 60 5.18 -20.19 -5.56
CA LEU A 60 6.43 -20.28 -4.80
C LEU A 60 7.31 -21.43 -5.31
N ALA A 61 6.71 -22.59 -5.61
CA ALA A 61 7.40 -23.73 -6.20
C ALA A 61 7.97 -23.39 -7.59
N ALA A 62 7.24 -22.66 -8.43
CA ALA A 62 7.73 -22.20 -9.73
C ALA A 62 8.92 -21.22 -9.62
N MET A 63 9.08 -20.54 -8.48
CA MET A 63 10.24 -19.68 -8.19
C MET A 63 11.41 -20.44 -7.54
N GLY A 64 11.28 -21.76 -7.33
CA GLY A 64 12.30 -22.58 -6.69
C GLY A 64 12.34 -22.45 -5.16
N ALA A 65 11.22 -22.10 -4.52
CA ALA A 65 11.12 -22.13 -3.07
C ALA A 65 11.13 -23.56 -2.54
N ASP A 66 11.76 -23.75 -1.38
CA ASP A 66 11.59 -24.96 -0.58
C ASP A 66 10.35 -24.80 0.30
N LEU A 67 9.41 -25.74 0.19
CA LEU A 67 8.11 -25.69 0.83
C LEU A 67 7.95 -26.94 1.71
N ALA A 68 7.90 -26.73 3.03
CA ALA A 68 7.71 -27.81 3.99
C ALA A 68 6.40 -27.64 4.78
N PRO A 69 5.57 -28.68 4.94
CA PRO A 69 4.38 -28.61 5.78
C PRO A 69 4.77 -28.45 7.25
N LEU A 70 4.06 -27.57 7.95
CA LEU A 70 4.29 -27.25 9.35
C LEU A 70 2.98 -27.25 10.12
N ASN A 71 2.89 -28.01 11.21
CA ASN A 71 1.75 -27.95 12.13
C ASN A 71 2.20 -27.19 13.37
N ALA A 72 1.85 -25.90 13.45
CA ALA A 72 2.27 -25.03 14.54
C ALA A 72 1.19 -24.00 14.90
N VAL A 73 1.35 -23.34 16.05
CA VAL A 73 0.55 -22.16 16.37
C VAL A 73 0.98 -21.03 15.44
N PHE A 74 0.01 -20.44 14.74
CA PHE A 74 0.25 -19.35 13.80
C PHE A 74 0.01 -18.01 14.47
N SER A 75 1.01 -17.15 14.46
CA SER A 75 0.90 -15.77 14.95
C SER A 75 1.43 -14.83 13.86
N PRO A 76 0.56 -14.43 12.91
CA PRO A 76 0.98 -13.62 11.78
C PRO A 76 1.44 -12.25 12.28
N ASP A 77 2.53 -11.74 11.69
CA ASP A 77 3.10 -10.43 12.04
C ASP A 77 2.17 -9.26 11.60
N THR A 78 1.25 -9.56 10.69
CA THR A 78 0.21 -8.63 10.23
C THR A 78 -1.13 -9.33 10.22
N ASP A 79 -2.11 -8.75 10.91
CA ASP A 79 -3.47 -9.21 10.87
C ASP A 79 -4.17 -8.69 9.60
N THR A 80 -4.37 -9.57 8.61
CA THR A 80 -5.12 -9.26 7.38
C THR A 80 -6.63 -9.58 7.51
N THR A 81 -7.03 -10.13 8.65
CA THR A 81 -8.36 -10.71 8.93
C THR A 81 -9.19 -9.83 9.88
N ALA A 82 -8.61 -8.79 10.46
CA ALA A 82 -9.31 -7.76 11.20
C ALA A 82 -10.11 -6.91 10.19
N PRO A 83 -11.42 -6.71 10.42
CA PRO A 83 -12.29 -5.95 9.52
C PRO A 83 -11.82 -4.49 9.33
N ASP A 84 -11.02 -3.98 10.25
CA ASP A 84 -10.40 -2.66 10.27
C ASP A 84 -9.05 -2.56 9.52
N ALA A 85 -8.39 -3.69 9.20
CA ALA A 85 -7.15 -3.69 8.41
C ALA A 85 -7.38 -3.31 6.93
N LYS A 86 -8.62 -3.46 6.43
CA LYS A 86 -8.98 -3.22 5.02
C LYS A 86 -9.21 -1.74 4.70
N HIS A 87 -9.34 -0.88 5.72
CA HIS A 87 -9.61 0.54 5.56
C HIS A 87 -8.36 1.43 5.47
N ARG A 88 -7.15 0.90 5.67
CA ARG A 88 -5.90 1.66 5.51
C ARG A 88 -5.21 1.49 4.16
N LEU A 89 -5.93 0.95 3.17
CA LEU A 89 -5.58 1.06 1.76
C LEU A 89 -6.66 1.84 0.99
N GLY A 90 -7.30 2.82 1.65
CA GLY A 90 -7.94 3.92 0.93
C GLY A 90 -6.92 4.54 -0.01
N ARG A 91 -7.33 4.81 -1.27
CA ARG A 91 -6.51 5.39 -2.34
C ARG A 91 -5.45 6.32 -1.76
N ARG A 92 -4.17 5.95 -1.85
CA ARG A 92 -3.08 6.88 -1.55
C ARG A 92 -3.15 7.97 -2.60
N HIS A 93 -3.84 9.06 -2.29
CA HIS A 93 -3.79 10.26 -3.11
C HIS A 93 -2.38 10.81 -2.95
N VAL A 94 -1.54 10.64 -3.96
CA VAL A 94 -0.26 11.33 -4.01
C VAL A 94 -0.55 12.82 -4.22
N GLN A 95 -0.17 13.65 -3.24
CA GLN A 95 -0.28 15.10 -3.39
C GLN A 95 0.95 15.59 -4.15
N PHE A 96 0.79 15.86 -5.45
CA PHE A 96 1.80 16.58 -6.22
C PHE A 96 1.67 18.08 -5.93
N HIS A 97 2.72 18.71 -5.41
CA HIS A 97 2.84 20.17 -5.40
C HIS A 97 3.29 20.61 -6.79
N VAL A 98 2.34 20.98 -7.65
CA VAL A 98 2.65 21.68 -8.90
C VAL A 98 2.50 23.17 -8.65
N ALA A 99 3.57 23.93 -8.82
CA ALA A 99 3.53 25.38 -8.76
C ALA A 99 2.61 25.90 -9.88
N ARG A 100 1.47 26.48 -9.53
CA ARG A 100 0.63 27.22 -10.46
C ARG A 100 1.21 28.64 -10.57
N MET A 101 1.92 28.92 -11.66
CA MET A 101 2.31 30.30 -11.96
C MET A 101 1.05 31.06 -12.40
N HIS A 102 0.65 32.07 -11.62
CA HIS A 102 -0.29 33.08 -12.09
C HIS A 102 0.48 33.98 -13.07
N ALA A 103 0.05 34.02 -14.32
CA ALA A 103 0.47 35.08 -15.24
C ALA A 103 -0.17 36.38 -14.75
N ASP A 104 0.68 37.36 -14.47
CA ASP A 104 0.31 38.74 -14.18
C ASP A 104 -0.02 39.40 -15.53
N ASP A 105 -1.30 39.42 -15.91
CA ASP A 105 -1.74 40.16 -17.09
C ASP A 105 -1.81 41.65 -16.72
N GLY A 106 -0.64 42.29 -16.78
CA GLY A 106 -0.47 43.72 -16.61
C GLY A 106 -0.86 44.52 -17.86
N ALA A 107 -1.84 45.39 -17.65
CA ALA A 107 -2.02 46.75 -18.20
C ALA A 107 -2.16 46.99 -19.71
N GLU A 108 -3.27 47.65 -20.09
CA GLU A 108 -3.22 48.85 -20.94
C GLU A 108 -4.30 49.85 -20.50
N ASP A 109 -3.84 50.96 -19.91
CA ASP A 109 -4.59 52.21 -19.78
C ASP A 109 -4.51 52.94 -21.13
N ASP A 110 -5.64 53.34 -21.72
CA ASP A 110 -5.65 54.51 -22.60
C ASP A 110 -6.98 55.28 -22.46
N ALA A 111 -6.82 56.57 -22.19
CA ALA A 111 -7.88 57.53 -21.92
C ALA A 111 -7.85 58.65 -22.96
N SER A 112 -8.97 59.40 -23.05
CA SER A 112 -9.21 60.62 -23.85
C SER A 112 -9.67 60.38 -25.30
N ASP A 113 -10.52 61.17 -25.94
CA ASP A 113 -11.30 62.37 -25.57
C ASP A 113 -12.45 62.54 -26.60
N ALA A 114 -13.43 63.38 -26.27
CA ALA A 114 -14.65 63.66 -27.03
C ALA A 114 -14.42 64.32 -28.42
N GLU A 115 -15.33 64.14 -29.39
CA GLU A 115 -15.96 65.28 -30.14
C GLU A 115 -17.14 64.85 -31.07
N SER A 116 -18.28 65.53 -30.88
CA SER A 116 -19.38 65.95 -31.81
C SER A 116 -19.87 65.09 -33.00
N GLY A 117 -21.20 64.84 -33.01
CA GLY A 117 -21.98 64.54 -34.23
C GLY A 117 -22.08 65.72 -35.21
N PRO A 118 -22.82 65.66 -36.36
CA PRO A 118 -24.29 65.54 -36.36
C PRO A 118 -24.86 64.82 -37.64
N PRO A 119 -26.06 65.11 -38.19
CA PRO A 119 -27.35 64.51 -37.83
C PRO A 119 -28.14 63.86 -39.00
N ALA A 120 -29.16 63.06 -38.63
CA ALA A 120 -30.46 62.84 -39.29
C ALA A 120 -30.60 62.28 -40.74
N ALA A 121 -31.46 61.26 -40.81
CA ALA A 121 -32.58 61.07 -41.76
C ALA A 121 -32.40 60.28 -43.10
N ASN A 122 -33.37 59.35 -43.26
CA ASN A 122 -34.04 58.83 -44.47
C ASN A 122 -33.48 57.57 -45.16
N ALA A 123 -34.24 56.47 -45.08
CA ALA A 123 -35.04 55.90 -46.18
C ALA A 123 -36.05 54.87 -45.65
#